data_AF-A0A965MXB7-F1
#
_entry.id   AF-A0A965MXB7-F1
#
_cell.length_a   1.000
_cell.length_b   1.000
_cell.length_c   1.000
_cell.angle_alpha   90.00
_cell.angle_beta   90.00
_cell.angle_gamma   90.00
#
_symmetry.space_group_name_H-M   'P 1'
#
loop_
_entity.id
_entity.type
_entity.pdbx_description
1 polymer ?
#
loop_
_entity_poly.entity_id
_entity_poly.type
_entity_poly.pdbx_seq_one_letter_code
_entity_poly.pdbx_strand_id
1 'polypeptide(L)'
;LVVSSSMPIRDIEWFGTVTPGVAVHSNRGAKVHDSNGLWGLMRRGVDLTVVVTNNDGGSIFSFLPQASQVDGDTFETLYGTPHGVDFSHLAAAHGVPFVRATSRAELDRALAGSGTRLIEVVCDRSANVGAHEALNAAVVSAVDAVTA
;
A
#
# COMPACT_ATOMS: atom_id res chain seq x y z
N LEU A 1 6.75 13.27 -4.25
CA LEU A 1 6.52 11.96 -3.61
C LEU A 1 5.80 12.21 -2.29
N VAL A 2 4.54 11.80 -2.15
CA VAL A 2 3.83 11.85 -0.86
C VAL A 2 3.59 10.41 -0.41
N VAL A 3 3.95 10.11 0.83
CA VAL A 3 3.67 8.82 1.47
C VAL A 3 2.68 9.10 2.59
N SER A 4 1.48 8.52 2.52
CA SER A 4 0.45 8.66 3.56
C SER A 4 -0.16 7.30 3.87
N SER A 5 -0.45 7.05 5.15
CA SER A 5 -0.93 5.76 5.65
C SER A 5 -2.39 5.79 6.12
N SER A 6 -3.11 6.91 5.98
CA SER A 6 -4.48 7.03 6.53
C SER A 6 -5.50 7.74 5.62
N MET A 7 -5.19 8.90 5.03
CA MET A 7 -6.09 9.60 4.10
C MET A 7 -5.33 10.26 2.96
N PRO A 8 -4.58 9.47 2.16
CA PRO A 8 -3.64 9.99 1.17
C PRO A 8 -4.27 10.94 0.15
N ILE A 9 -5.53 10.71 -0.21
CA ILE A 9 -6.23 11.58 -1.16
C ILE A 9 -6.63 12.88 -0.47
N ARG A 10 -7.21 12.82 0.74
CA ARG A 10 -7.55 14.04 1.49
C ARG A 10 -6.32 14.84 1.92
N ASP A 11 -5.20 14.19 2.21
CA ASP A 11 -3.95 14.86 2.55
C ASP A 11 -3.47 15.72 1.38
N ILE A 12 -3.57 15.23 0.14
CA ILE A 12 -3.32 16.01 -1.07
C ILE A 12 -4.37 17.11 -1.23
N GLU A 13 -5.66 16.82 -0.99
CA GLU A 13 -6.72 17.83 -1.13
C GLU A 13 -6.58 18.99 -0.14
N TRP A 14 -6.11 18.73 1.09
CA TRP A 14 -6.06 19.69 2.18
C TRP A 14 -4.74 20.46 2.24
N PHE A 15 -3.63 19.80 1.92
CA PHE A 15 -2.28 20.32 2.11
C PHE A 15 -1.44 20.37 0.84
N GLY A 16 -1.89 19.74 -0.25
CA GLY A 16 -1.15 19.69 -1.51
C GLY A 16 -1.46 20.85 -2.46
N THR A 17 -0.43 21.44 -3.06
CA THR A 17 -0.57 22.28 -4.25
C THR A 17 -0.55 21.38 -5.49
N VAL A 18 -1.45 21.59 -6.45
CA VAL A 18 -1.51 20.79 -7.69
C VAL A 18 -0.18 20.90 -8.42
N THR A 19 0.62 19.84 -8.32
CA THR A 19 1.94 19.74 -8.96
C THR A 19 1.86 18.58 -9.95
N PRO A 20 2.11 18.80 -11.25
CA PRO A 20 2.18 17.71 -12.23
C PRO A 20 3.23 16.66 -11.81
N GLY A 21 2.94 15.37 -11.99
CA GLY A 21 3.89 14.29 -11.74
C GLY A 21 4.05 13.86 -10.27
N VAL A 22 3.08 14.17 -9.40
CA VAL A 22 3.10 13.68 -8.01
C VAL A 22 2.64 12.23 -7.96
N ALA A 23 3.57 11.32 -7.65
CA ALA A 23 3.24 9.97 -7.21
C ALA A 23 2.89 9.99 -5.71
N VAL A 24 1.75 9.39 -5.36
CA VAL A 24 1.34 9.17 -3.97
C VAL A 24 1.27 7.68 -3.68
N HIS A 25 2.00 7.29 -2.64
CA HIS A 25 2.03 5.92 -2.16
C HIS A 25 1.19 5.86 -0.89
N SER A 26 0.33 4.86 -0.85
CA SER A 26 -0.66 4.74 0.20
C SER A 26 -0.71 3.33 0.73
N ASN A 27 -0.55 3.19 2.05
CA ASN A 27 -0.84 1.91 2.66
C ASN A 27 -2.36 1.70 2.71
N ARG A 28 -2.75 0.44 2.64
CA ARG A 28 -4.08 -0.09 2.47
C ARG A 28 -5.16 0.35 3.45
N GLY A 29 -4.85 0.39 4.75
CA GLY A 29 -5.81 0.77 5.79
C GLY A 29 -6.41 2.16 5.53
N ALA A 30 -5.63 3.01 4.87
CA ALA A 30 -6.04 4.31 4.41
C ALA A 30 -7.14 4.28 3.35
N LYS A 31 -7.09 3.33 2.42
CA LYS A 31 -7.80 3.49 1.14
C LYS A 31 -9.16 2.81 1.06
N VAL A 32 -9.37 1.72 1.81
CA VAL A 32 -10.75 1.24 2.03
C VAL A 32 -11.49 2.23 2.93
N HIS A 33 -10.81 2.73 3.97
CA HIS A 33 -11.35 3.74 4.87
C HIS A 33 -11.61 5.10 4.20
N ASP A 34 -10.78 5.48 3.23
CA ASP A 34 -10.89 6.72 2.45
C ASP A 34 -11.22 6.49 0.97
N SER A 35 -12.04 5.47 0.67
CA SER A 35 -12.42 5.17 -0.72
C SER A 35 -13.14 6.35 -1.40
N ASN A 36 -13.93 7.09 -0.63
CA ASN A 36 -14.64 8.28 -1.11
C ASN A 36 -13.70 9.39 -1.63
N GLY A 37 -12.43 9.41 -1.22
CA GLY A 37 -11.44 10.32 -1.79
C GLY A 37 -11.29 10.15 -3.31
N LEU A 38 -11.52 8.94 -3.84
CA LEU A 38 -11.47 8.68 -5.29
C LEU A 38 -12.51 9.47 -6.08
N TRP A 39 -13.64 9.85 -5.46
CA TRP A 39 -14.66 10.69 -6.11
C TRP A 39 -14.09 12.06 -6.53
N GLY A 40 -13.34 12.70 -5.63
CA GLY A 40 -12.77 14.02 -5.87
C GLY A 40 -11.70 13.99 -6.97
N LEU A 41 -11.02 12.86 -7.10
CA LEU A 41 -9.80 12.75 -7.89
C LEU A 41 -10.02 13.00 -9.39
N MET A 42 -10.99 12.32 -9.99
CA MET A 42 -11.26 12.44 -11.43
C MET A 42 -11.78 13.82 -11.85
N ARG A 43 -12.35 14.59 -10.91
CA ARG A 43 -12.93 15.91 -11.19
C ARG A 43 -11.89 17.04 -11.18
N ARG A 44 -10.70 16.82 -10.63
CA ARG A 44 -9.68 17.87 -10.45
C ARG A 44 -8.68 17.99 -11.60
N GLY A 45 -8.72 17.09 -12.59
CA GLY A 45 -7.79 17.12 -13.73
C GLY A 45 -6.32 16.96 -13.32
N VAL A 46 -6.05 16.34 -12.18
CA VAL A 46 -4.70 16.13 -11.66
C VAL A 46 -4.05 14.91 -12.31
N ASP A 47 -2.73 14.93 -12.44
CA ASP A 47 -1.93 13.76 -12.78
C ASP A 47 -1.45 13.09 -11.48
N LEU A 48 -2.27 12.16 -10.96
CA LEU A 48 -2.03 11.47 -9.69
C LEU A 48 -1.99 9.95 -9.85
N THR A 49 -0.84 9.36 -9.59
CA THR A 49 -0.73 7.91 -9.45
C THR A 49 -0.87 7.51 -7.99
N VAL A 50 -1.91 6.73 -7.66
CA VAL A 50 -2.12 6.16 -6.32
C VAL A 50 -1.65 4.72 -6.32
N VAL A 51 -0.61 4.40 -5.53
CA VAL A 51 -0.10 3.04 -5.38
C VAL A 51 -0.57 2.45 -4.05
N VAL A 52 -1.13 1.24 -4.08
CA VAL A 52 -1.71 0.55 -2.92
C VAL A 52 -1.05 -0.80 -2.76
N THR A 53 -0.38 -1.02 -1.64
CA THR A 53 0.14 -2.33 -1.27
C THR A 53 -0.98 -3.18 -0.66
N ASN A 54 -1.34 -4.29 -1.30
CA ASN A 54 -2.48 -5.14 -0.97
C ASN A 54 -2.01 -6.50 -0.39
N ASN A 55 -2.18 -6.72 0.91
CA ASN A 55 -1.60 -7.84 1.69
C ASN A 55 -2.60 -8.63 2.57
N ASP A 56 -3.85 -8.80 2.11
CA ASP A 56 -5.04 -9.29 2.83
C ASP A 56 -5.17 -9.22 4.37
N GLY A 57 -5.43 -8.02 4.93
CA GLY A 57 -5.40 -7.69 6.33
C GLY A 57 -4.35 -6.69 6.83
N GLY A 58 -4.28 -6.56 8.16
CA GLY A 58 -3.30 -5.82 8.96
C GLY A 58 -1.98 -6.57 9.12
N SER A 59 -1.17 -6.63 8.05
CA SER A 59 0.12 -7.31 8.06
C SER A 59 1.13 -6.79 9.10
N ILE A 60 0.97 -5.58 9.62
CA ILE A 60 1.81 -5.04 10.69
C ILE A 60 1.71 -5.88 11.98
N PHE A 61 0.54 -6.47 12.25
CA PHE A 61 0.36 -7.28 13.45
C PHE A 61 1.13 -8.61 13.39
N SER A 62 1.58 -9.04 12.20
CA SER A 62 2.44 -10.22 12.03
C SER A 62 3.86 -10.00 12.58
N PHE A 63 4.27 -8.75 12.81
CA PHE A 63 5.56 -8.41 13.44
C PHE A 63 5.51 -8.37 14.96
N LEU A 64 4.31 -8.44 15.54
CA LEU A 64 4.11 -8.24 16.97
C LEU A 64 3.97 -9.58 17.70
N PRO A 65 4.31 -9.65 19.00
CA PRO A 65 4.31 -10.91 19.74
C PRO A 65 2.99 -11.68 19.70
N GLN A 66 1.85 -10.98 19.59
CA GLN A 66 0.55 -11.65 19.52
C GLN A 66 0.41 -12.61 18.33
N ALA A 67 1.18 -12.43 17.25
CA ALA A 67 1.14 -13.30 16.08
C ALA A 67 1.48 -14.77 16.41
N SER A 68 2.26 -15.02 17.48
CA SER A 68 2.60 -16.36 17.95
C SER A 68 1.89 -16.75 19.25
N GLN A 69 1.04 -15.88 19.81
CA GLN A 69 0.40 -16.10 21.12
C GLN A 69 -1.07 -16.54 21.02
N VAL A 70 -1.66 -16.44 19.83
CA VAL A 70 -3.01 -16.93 19.54
C VAL A 70 -2.96 -17.89 18.36
N ASP A 71 -3.97 -18.74 18.21
CA ASP A 71 -4.11 -19.57 17.02
C ASP A 71 -4.37 -18.72 15.76
N GLY A 72 -4.12 -19.30 14.59
CA GLY A 72 -4.19 -18.60 13.31
C GLY A 72 -5.58 -18.02 12.99
N ASP A 73 -6.65 -18.74 13.32
CA ASP A 73 -8.01 -18.28 13.01
C ASP A 73 -8.40 -17.10 13.91
N THR A 74 -8.03 -17.16 15.19
CA THR A 74 -8.18 -16.04 16.13
C THR A 74 -7.33 -14.85 15.69
N PHE A 75 -6.10 -15.07 15.24
CA PHE A 75 -5.24 -14.01 14.72
C PHE A 75 -5.87 -13.32 13.52
N GLU A 76 -6.33 -14.09 12.52
CA GLU A 76 -6.98 -13.54 11.34
C GLU A 76 -8.27 -12.81 11.67
N THR A 77 -9.02 -13.26 12.67
CA THR A 77 -10.27 -12.58 13.06
C THR A 77 -10.01 -11.24 13.74
N LEU A 78 -9.03 -11.18 14.65
CA LEU A 78 -8.82 -10.00 15.52
C LEU A 78 -7.82 -8.99 14.96
N TYR A 79 -6.80 -9.46 14.23
CA TYR A 79 -5.67 -8.65 13.80
C TYR A 79 -5.49 -8.68 12.29
N GLY A 80 -5.54 -9.89 11.71
CA GLY A 80 -5.45 -10.07 10.28
C GLY A 80 -6.54 -9.27 9.57
N THR A 81 -7.81 -9.52 9.85
CA THR A 81 -8.96 -8.83 9.24
C THR A 81 -8.91 -8.81 7.71
N PRO A 82 -8.75 -9.97 7.03
CA PRO A 82 -8.82 -10.04 5.58
C PRO A 82 -10.20 -9.56 5.12
N HIS A 83 -10.22 -8.59 4.21
CA HIS A 83 -11.44 -7.87 3.87
C HIS A 83 -12.08 -8.32 2.55
N GLY A 84 -11.35 -9.08 1.71
CA GLY A 84 -11.84 -9.59 0.42
C GLY A 84 -12.20 -8.54 -0.64
N VAL A 85 -11.99 -7.26 -0.37
CA VAL A 85 -12.24 -6.15 -1.31
C VAL A 85 -11.42 -6.30 -2.59
N ASP A 86 -12.13 -6.28 -3.73
CA ASP A 86 -11.52 -6.14 -5.04
C ASP A 86 -11.41 -4.64 -5.41
N PHE A 87 -10.18 -4.13 -5.43
CA PHE A 87 -9.90 -2.74 -5.78
C PHE A 87 -10.26 -2.39 -7.23
N SER A 88 -10.38 -3.37 -8.13
CA SER A 88 -10.79 -3.12 -9.51
C SER A 88 -12.24 -2.62 -9.57
N HIS A 89 -13.14 -3.22 -8.78
CA HIS A 89 -14.53 -2.77 -8.67
C HIS A 89 -14.63 -1.40 -8.02
N LEU A 90 -13.82 -1.14 -6.98
CA LEU A 90 -13.78 0.16 -6.33
C LEU A 90 -13.32 1.26 -7.30
N ALA A 91 -12.27 0.99 -8.09
CA ALA A 91 -11.79 1.92 -9.10
C ALA A 91 -12.85 2.19 -10.18
N ALA A 92 -13.49 1.12 -10.67
CA ALA A 92 -14.53 1.20 -11.67
C ALA A 92 -15.73 2.04 -11.20
N ALA A 93 -16.16 1.87 -9.94
CA ALA A 93 -17.24 2.67 -9.34
C ALA A 93 -16.95 4.19 -9.34
N HIS A 94 -15.67 4.58 -9.33
CA HIS A 94 -15.23 5.97 -9.36
C HIS A 94 -14.68 6.43 -10.72
N GLY A 95 -14.72 5.57 -11.74
CA GLY A 95 -14.18 5.87 -13.08
C GLY A 95 -12.66 6.07 -13.11
N VAL A 96 -11.93 5.53 -12.13
CA VAL A 96 -10.48 5.66 -12.03
C VAL A 96 -9.81 4.50 -12.78
N PRO A 97 -8.87 4.76 -13.72
CA PRO A 97 -8.09 3.70 -14.36
C PRO A 97 -7.36 2.83 -13.35
N PHE A 98 -7.40 1.51 -13.54
CA PHE A 98 -6.89 0.53 -12.59
C PHE A 98 -5.84 -0.39 -13.21
N VAL A 99 -4.77 -0.66 -12.47
CA VAL A 99 -3.75 -1.65 -12.81
C VAL A 99 -3.46 -2.52 -11.59
N ARG A 100 -3.48 -3.84 -11.75
CA ARG A 100 -2.97 -4.78 -10.75
C ARG A 100 -1.58 -5.24 -11.16
N ALA A 101 -0.62 -5.04 -10.27
CA ALA A 101 0.77 -5.48 -10.40
C ALA A 101 1.03 -6.62 -9.41
N THR A 102 1.44 -7.77 -9.94
CA THR A 102 1.79 -8.99 -9.21
C THR A 102 3.29 -9.28 -9.28
N SER A 103 4.06 -8.48 -10.03
CA SER A 103 5.50 -8.58 -10.15
C SER A 103 6.17 -7.21 -10.20
N ARG A 104 7.47 -7.17 -9.91
CA ARG A 104 8.29 -5.95 -10.03
C ARG A 104 8.21 -5.33 -11.43
N ALA A 105 8.28 -6.15 -12.47
CA ALA A 105 8.21 -5.69 -13.86
C ALA A 105 6.83 -5.12 -14.23
N GLU A 106 5.75 -5.64 -13.66
CA GLU A 106 4.41 -5.05 -13.81
C GLU A 106 4.28 -3.72 -13.08
N LEU A 107 4.83 -3.63 -11.87
CA LEU A 107 4.86 -2.37 -11.12
C LEU A 107 5.66 -1.31 -11.87
N ASP A 108 6.85 -1.63 -12.37
CA ASP A 108 7.67 -0.68 -13.13
C ASP A 108 6.93 -0.18 -14.38
N ARG A 109 6.27 -1.07 -15.13
CA ARG A 109 5.43 -0.69 -16.28
C ARG A 109 4.25 0.20 -15.86
N ALA A 110 3.58 -0.13 -14.76
CA ALA A 110 2.45 0.63 -14.26
C ALA A 110 2.88 2.03 -13.77
N LEU A 111 4.07 2.16 -13.18
CA LEU A 111 4.65 3.43 -12.75
C LEU A 111 5.09 4.31 -13.93
N ALA A 112 5.51 3.72 -15.05
CA ALA A 112 5.91 4.46 -16.25
C ALA A 112 4.74 5.14 -16.99
N GLY A 113 3.49 4.80 -16.68
CA GLY A 113 2.32 5.47 -17.25
C GLY A 113 2.15 6.93 -16.79
N SER A 114 1.23 7.66 -17.42
CA SER A 114 0.83 9.03 -17.05
C SER A 114 -0.66 9.11 -16.74
N GLY A 115 -1.07 10.19 -16.07
CA GLY A 115 -2.46 10.46 -15.73
C GLY A 115 -2.91 9.79 -14.44
N THR A 116 -4.10 10.22 -13.99
CA THR A 116 -4.72 9.70 -12.78
C THR A 116 -4.98 8.20 -12.91
N ARG A 117 -4.46 7.41 -11.97
CA ARG A 117 -4.68 5.96 -11.93
C ARG A 117 -4.48 5.38 -10.54
N LEU A 118 -5.04 4.19 -10.37
CA LEU A 118 -4.87 3.35 -9.21
C LEU A 118 -4.03 2.11 -9.58
N ILE A 119 -2.90 1.94 -8.90
CA ILE A 119 -2.06 0.74 -8.99
C ILE A 119 -2.22 -0.07 -7.71
N GLU A 120 -2.72 -1.29 -7.81
CA GLU A 120 -2.67 -2.28 -6.74
C GLU A 120 -1.40 -3.12 -6.88
N VAL A 121 -0.60 -3.21 -5.82
CA VAL A 121 0.56 -4.08 -5.72
C VAL A 121 0.20 -5.23 -4.80
N VAL A 122 0.09 -6.43 -5.35
CA VAL A 122 -0.21 -7.63 -4.55
C VAL A 122 1.04 -8.02 -3.77
N CYS A 123 0.90 -8.13 -2.45
CA CYS A 123 1.97 -8.45 -1.53
C CYS A 123 1.61 -9.71 -0.74
N ASP A 124 2.56 -10.64 -0.63
CA ASP A 124 2.43 -11.78 0.27
C ASP A 124 2.77 -11.35 1.71
N ARG A 125 1.76 -11.40 2.59
CA ARG A 125 1.92 -11.09 4.01
C ARG A 125 2.81 -12.11 4.72
N SER A 126 2.75 -13.39 4.33
CA SER A 126 3.46 -14.47 5.01
C SER A 126 4.98 -14.36 4.82
N ALA A 127 5.42 -13.89 3.66
CA ALA A 127 6.83 -13.68 3.35
C ALA A 127 7.42 -12.42 3.99
N ASN A 128 6.59 -11.47 4.44
CA ASN A 128 7.03 -10.13 4.81
C ASN A 128 7.91 -10.11 6.08
N VAL A 129 7.52 -10.87 7.11
CA VAL A 129 8.29 -10.93 8.37
C VAL A 129 9.68 -11.51 8.12
N GLY A 130 9.75 -12.66 7.46
CA GLY A 130 11.04 -13.30 7.15
C GLY A 130 11.93 -12.45 6.25
N ALA A 131 11.37 -11.75 5.24
CA ALA A 131 12.14 -10.83 4.41
C ALA A 131 12.70 -9.65 5.23
N HIS A 132 11.92 -9.11 6.16
CA HIS A 132 12.35 -8.02 7.04
C HIS A 132 13.44 -8.47 8.03
N GLU A 133 13.28 -9.64 8.63
CA GLU A 133 14.29 -10.24 9.52
C GLU A 133 15.61 -10.47 8.79
N ALA A 134 15.56 -11.00 7.56
CA ALA A 134 16.75 -11.22 6.74
C ALA A 134 17.48 -9.89 6.41
N LEU A 135 16.73 -8.83 6.07
CA LEU A 135 17.29 -7.50 5.83
C LEU A 135 17.91 -6.92 7.10
N ASN A 136 17.23 -7.02 8.25
CA ASN A 136 17.77 -6.53 9.52
C ASN A 136 19.04 -7.27 9.92
N ALA A 137 19.07 -8.59 9.77
CA ALA A 137 20.27 -9.40 10.02
C ALA A 137 21.43 -9.00 9.11
N ALA A 138 21.17 -8.72 7.83
CA ALA A 138 22.18 -8.24 6.90
C ALA A 138 22.71 -6.85 7.28
N VAL A 139 21.83 -5.93 7.71
CA VAL A 139 22.23 -4.60 8.19
C VAL A 139 23.08 -4.70 9.46
N VAL A 140 22.67 -5.50 10.43
CA VAL A 140 23.44 -5.73 11.68
C VAL A 140 24.83 -6.26 11.35
N SER A 141 24.92 -7.31 10.51
CA SER A 141 26.20 -7.88 10.08
C SER A 141 27.10 -6.85 9.39
N ALA A 142 26.54 -5.99 8.52
CA ALA A 142 27.29 -4.95 7.83
C ALA A 142 27.78 -3.85 8.80
N VAL A 143 26.98 -3.48 9.81
CA VAL A 143 27.38 -2.51 10.83
C VAL A 143 28.50 -3.09 11.70
N ASP A 144 28.33 -4.31 12.20
CA ASP A 144 29.32 -4.99 13.04
C ASP A 144 30.67 -5.09 12.34
N ALA A 145 30.68 -5.40 11.04
CA ALA A 145 31.90 -5.49 10.23
C ALA A 145 32.65 -4.16 10.06
N VAL A 146 31.98 -3.02 10.21
CA VAL A 146 32.58 -1.67 10.09
C VAL A 146 32.95 -1.10 11.46
N THR A 147 32.33 -1.59 12.54
CA THR A 147 32.59 -1.16 13.91
C THR A 147 33.59 -2.04 14.67
N ALA A 148 33.91 -3.21 14.16
CA ALA A 148 34.95 -4.12 14.67
C ALA A 148 36.35 -3.71 14.19
#